data_AF-A0A517PI06-F1
#
_entry.id   AF-A0A517PI06-F1
#
_cell.length_a   1.000
_cell.length_b   1.000
_cell.length_c   1.000
_cell.angle_alpha   90.00
_cell.angle_beta   90.00
_cell.angle_gamma   90.00
#
_symmetry.space_group_name_H-M   'P 1'
#
loop_
_entity.id
_entity.type
_entity.pdbx_description
1 polymer ?
#
loop_
_entity_poly.entity_id
_entity_poly.type
_entity_poly.pdbx_seq_one_letter_code
_entity_poly.pdbx_strand_id
1 'polypeptide(L)'
;MDLPPQVQNLIDAVSALPGVAGCFCTPQPLDEIDVDMLSLPGDFGSLPQAALIRTQGGRGDEVLIQTEVIFDRSPGAWLSLEFLAWWVRDWGRSGREIQMRPMALPPQGYEIQLGRTLKFFIEYFVIETENDYGDTLKVVQEMADSIAENFQSYQECFENPAEFTGDIESI
;
A
#
# COMPACT_ATOMS: atom_id res chain seq x y z
N MET A 1 2.70 -19.98 11.35
CA MET A 1 2.48 -18.99 12.43
C MET A 1 1.30 -18.18 11.95
N ASP A 2 0.24 -18.10 12.75
CA ASP A 2 -0.95 -17.37 12.35
C ASP A 2 -0.65 -15.87 12.37
N LEU A 3 -1.20 -15.12 11.41
CA LEU A 3 -1.02 -13.67 11.33
C LEU A 3 -1.70 -13.01 12.55
N PRO A 4 -1.14 -11.92 13.11
CA PRO A 4 -1.84 -11.12 14.10
C PRO A 4 -3.22 -10.70 13.57
N PRO A 5 -4.28 -10.73 14.40
CA PRO A 5 -5.63 -10.40 13.94
C PRO A 5 -5.75 -9.04 13.26
N GLN A 6 -5.00 -8.05 13.73
CA GLN A 6 -4.96 -6.70 13.15
C GLN A 6 -4.46 -6.72 11.70
N VAL A 7 -3.39 -7.48 11.44
CA VAL A 7 -2.83 -7.66 10.10
C VAL A 7 -3.84 -8.36 9.19
N GLN A 8 -4.53 -9.37 9.71
CA GLN A 8 -5.61 -10.05 8.97
C GLN A 8 -6.77 -9.11 8.66
N ASN A 9 -7.20 -8.28 9.63
CA ASN A 9 -8.26 -7.30 9.43
C ASN A 9 -7.92 -6.30 8.31
N LEU A 10 -6.67 -5.83 8.25
CA LEU A 10 -6.23 -4.95 7.15
C LEU A 10 -6.27 -5.66 5.80
N ILE A 11 -5.79 -6.92 5.75
CA ILE A 11 -5.85 -7.74 4.54
C ILE A 11 -7.30 -7.93 4.09
N ASP A 12 -8.20 -8.23 5.02
CA ASP A 12 -9.63 -8.46 4.73
C ASP A 12 -10.31 -7.18 4.24
N ALA A 13 -10.05 -6.04 4.89
CA ALA A 13 -10.60 -4.75 4.51
C ALA A 13 -10.18 -4.33 3.09
N VAL A 14 -8.90 -4.52 2.74
CA VAL A 14 -8.40 -4.23 1.38
C VAL A 14 -8.92 -5.25 0.38
N SER A 15 -8.97 -6.54 0.74
CA SER A 15 -9.45 -7.62 -0.13
C SER A 15 -10.95 -7.51 -0.45
N ALA A 16 -11.72 -6.82 0.39
CA ALA A 16 -13.14 -6.55 0.14
C ALA A 16 -13.38 -5.52 -0.98
N LEU A 17 -12.35 -4.77 -1.39
CA LEU A 17 -12.48 -3.76 -2.44
C LEU A 17 -12.67 -4.40 -3.83
N PRO A 18 -13.54 -3.86 -4.70
CA PRO A 18 -13.78 -4.39 -6.03
C PRO A 18 -12.52 -4.58 -6.88
N GLY A 19 -12.38 -5.77 -7.48
CA GLY A 19 -11.27 -6.06 -8.40
C GLY A 19 -9.92 -6.30 -7.71
N VAL A 20 -9.85 -6.33 -6.38
CA VAL A 20 -8.66 -6.83 -5.66
C VAL A 20 -8.59 -8.36 -5.81
N ALA A 21 -7.53 -8.84 -6.46
CA ALA A 21 -7.26 -10.26 -6.71
C ALA A 21 -6.36 -10.88 -5.65
N GLY A 22 -5.63 -10.06 -4.89
CA GLY A 22 -4.75 -10.52 -3.83
C GLY A 22 -4.27 -9.35 -2.97
N CYS A 23 -4.17 -9.59 -1.67
CA CYS A 23 -3.64 -8.65 -0.70
C CYS A 23 -2.73 -9.38 0.29
N PHE A 24 -1.55 -8.83 0.54
CA PHE A 24 -0.60 -9.35 1.52
C PHE A 24 -0.09 -8.18 2.35
N CYS A 25 0.06 -8.36 3.65
CA CYS A 25 0.62 -7.34 4.53
C CYS A 25 1.78 -7.94 5.32
N THR A 26 2.91 -7.23 5.35
CA THR A 26 4.10 -7.66 6.08
C THR A 26 4.70 -6.46 6.79
N PRO A 27 4.54 -6.40 8.13
CA PRO A 27 5.37 -5.54 8.96
C PRO A 27 6.82 -6.04 8.96
N GLN A 28 7.78 -5.16 8.75
CA GLN A 28 9.21 -5.48 8.81
C GLN A 28 10.01 -4.31 9.39
N PRO A 29 10.99 -4.58 10.27
CA PRO A 29 11.96 -3.58 10.69
C PRO A 29 12.70 -2.96 9.50
N LEU A 30 13.05 -1.68 9.60
CA LEU A 30 13.87 -0.99 8.60
C LEU A 30 15.33 -0.78 9.03
N ASP A 31 15.70 -1.13 10.25
CA ASP A 31 17.02 -0.90 10.85
C ASP A 31 18.20 -1.52 10.08
N GLU A 32 17.95 -2.58 9.31
CA GLU A 32 18.95 -3.24 8.46
C GLU A 32 18.90 -2.83 6.97
N ILE A 33 18.03 -1.90 6.59
CA ILE A 33 17.87 -1.45 5.20
C ILE A 33 18.66 -0.16 4.97
N ASP A 34 19.83 -0.29 4.36
CA ASP A 34 20.70 0.84 4.04
C ASP A 34 20.45 1.44 2.63
N VAL A 35 21.16 2.53 2.34
CA VAL A 35 21.09 3.25 1.06
C VAL A 35 21.50 2.36 -0.11
N ASP A 36 22.49 1.48 0.08
CA ASP A 36 23.04 0.66 -1.00
C ASP A 36 22.02 -0.39 -1.43
N MET A 37 21.31 -1.01 -0.47
CA MET A 37 20.21 -1.94 -0.77
C MET A 37 19.06 -1.25 -1.52
N LEU A 38 18.65 -0.07 -1.07
CA LEU A 38 17.57 0.69 -1.68
C LEU A 38 17.94 1.24 -3.07
N SER A 39 19.24 1.42 -3.35
CA SER A 39 19.76 1.91 -4.64
C SER A 39 19.87 0.82 -5.71
N LEU A 40 19.55 -0.44 -5.38
CA LEU A 40 19.61 -1.59 -6.27
C LEU A 40 18.20 -2.09 -6.63
N PRO A 41 17.44 -1.36 -7.49
CA PRO A 41 16.03 -1.65 -7.74
C PRO A 41 15.75 -3.01 -8.41
N GLY A 42 16.77 -3.63 -9.02
CA GLY A 42 16.64 -4.95 -9.65
C GLY A 42 16.47 -6.08 -8.64
N ASP A 43 17.29 -6.09 -7.60
CA ASP A 43 17.31 -7.14 -6.58
C ASP A 43 16.31 -6.85 -5.44
N PHE A 44 15.98 -5.58 -5.25
CA PHE A 44 15.23 -5.08 -4.09
C PHE A 44 14.02 -4.21 -4.47
N GLY A 45 13.35 -4.47 -5.60
CA GLY A 45 12.20 -3.67 -6.05
C GLY A 45 11.00 -3.63 -5.08
N SER A 46 10.96 -4.55 -4.10
CA SER A 46 10.01 -4.54 -2.99
C SER A 46 10.41 -3.59 -1.84
N LEU A 47 11.63 -3.10 -1.74
CA LEU A 47 12.01 -2.19 -0.65
C LEU A 47 11.41 -0.78 -0.83
N PRO A 48 11.14 -0.07 0.28
CA PRO A 48 10.45 1.21 0.25
C PRO A 48 11.36 2.35 -0.25
N GLN A 49 11.15 2.79 -1.48
CA GLN A 49 11.98 3.85 -2.09
C GLN A 49 11.96 5.18 -1.32
N ALA A 50 10.90 5.48 -0.57
CA ALA A 50 10.83 6.74 0.17
C ALA A 50 11.79 6.78 1.36
N ALA A 51 12.23 5.64 1.90
CA ALA A 51 13.23 5.61 2.97
C ALA A 51 14.56 6.26 2.53
N LEU A 52 14.91 6.18 1.24
CA LEU A 52 16.08 6.91 0.69
C LEU A 52 15.96 8.42 0.88
N ILE A 53 14.78 8.97 0.61
CA ILE A 53 14.56 10.42 0.56
C ILE A 53 14.24 10.97 1.95
N ARG A 54 13.46 10.23 2.75
CA ARG A 54 13.02 10.63 4.09
C ARG A 54 14.17 10.62 5.09
N THR A 55 15.01 9.60 5.02
CA THR A 55 15.89 9.19 6.14
C THR A 55 17.26 8.70 5.71
N GLN A 56 17.55 8.64 4.40
CA GLN A 56 18.79 8.07 3.85
C GLN A 56 19.02 6.62 4.31
N GLY A 57 17.98 5.80 4.24
CA GLY A 57 17.94 4.44 4.78
C GLY A 57 16.83 4.28 5.81
N GLY A 58 16.67 3.10 6.38
CA GLY A 58 15.73 2.89 7.49
C GLY A 58 16.22 3.47 8.81
N ARG A 59 15.29 3.93 9.66
CA ARG A 59 15.64 4.27 11.05
C ARG A 59 15.67 3.03 11.92
N GLY A 60 16.48 3.05 12.98
CA GLY A 60 16.65 1.92 13.91
C GLY A 60 15.41 1.58 14.74
N ASP A 61 14.47 2.50 14.84
CA ASP A 61 13.20 2.41 15.57
C ASP A 61 12.00 2.43 14.62
N GLU A 62 12.20 2.19 13.32
CA GLU A 62 11.14 2.29 12.32
C GLU A 62 10.77 0.91 11.76
N VAL A 63 9.47 0.65 11.73
CA VAL A 63 8.86 -0.53 11.14
C VAL A 63 8.08 -0.10 9.90
N LEU A 64 8.33 -0.76 8.78
CA LEU A 64 7.54 -0.63 7.58
C LEU A 64 6.35 -1.58 7.63
N ILE A 65 5.14 -1.04 7.64
CA ILE A 65 3.95 -1.78 7.24
C ILE A 65 3.85 -1.70 5.72
N GLN A 66 4.10 -2.80 5.02
CA GLN A 66 3.94 -2.87 3.58
C GLN A 66 2.77 -3.77 3.20
N THR A 67 1.74 -3.17 2.61
CA THR A 67 0.58 -3.87 2.04
C THR A 67 0.73 -3.95 0.52
N GLU A 68 0.92 -5.16 0.02
CA GLU A 68 0.91 -5.48 -1.42
C GLU A 68 -0.53 -5.74 -1.89
N VAL A 69 -0.95 -5.00 -2.92
CA VAL A 69 -2.28 -5.12 -3.53
C VAL A 69 -2.15 -5.48 -5.00
N ILE A 70 -2.83 -6.54 -5.40
CA ILE A 70 -2.88 -7.06 -6.77
C ILE A 70 -4.31 -6.92 -7.28
N PHE A 71 -4.47 -6.40 -8.50
CA PHE A 71 -5.78 -6.17 -9.12
C PHE A 71 -6.04 -7.09 -10.34
N ASP A 72 -7.31 -7.45 -10.56
CA ASP A 72 -7.78 -8.35 -11.63
C ASP A 72 -8.00 -7.66 -13.00
N ARG A 73 -7.73 -6.34 -13.10
CA ARG A 73 -7.92 -5.49 -14.30
C ARG A 73 -9.37 -5.23 -14.69
N SER A 74 -10.33 -5.54 -13.83
CA SER A 74 -11.72 -5.14 -14.01
C SER A 74 -11.90 -3.61 -13.93
N PRO A 75 -13.04 -3.06 -14.40
CA PRO A 75 -13.39 -1.67 -14.13
C PRO A 75 -13.43 -1.35 -12.62
N GLY A 76 -13.87 -2.31 -11.79
CA GLY A 76 -13.86 -2.17 -10.33
C GLY A 76 -12.47 -1.95 -9.75
N ALA A 77 -11.45 -2.63 -10.30
CA ALA A 77 -10.06 -2.43 -9.89
C ALA A 77 -9.58 -0.98 -10.07
N TRP A 78 -10.01 -0.30 -11.14
CA TRP A 78 -9.66 1.11 -11.35
C TRP A 78 -10.30 2.03 -10.31
N LEU A 79 -11.57 1.77 -9.95
CA LEU A 79 -12.26 2.50 -8.89
C LEU A 79 -11.58 2.28 -7.54
N SER A 80 -11.21 1.04 -7.21
CA SER A 80 -10.51 0.74 -5.98
C SER A 80 -9.10 1.34 -5.93
N LEU A 81 -8.40 1.39 -7.07
CA LEU A 81 -7.12 2.07 -7.17
C LEU A 81 -7.26 3.57 -6.93
N GLU A 82 -8.27 4.23 -7.51
CA GLU A 82 -8.56 5.64 -7.29
C GLU A 82 -8.93 5.92 -5.82
N PHE A 83 -9.80 5.09 -5.24
CA PHE A 83 -10.18 5.15 -3.83
C PHE A 83 -8.97 5.03 -2.89
N LEU A 84 -8.08 4.05 -3.12
CA LEU A 84 -6.87 3.88 -2.30
C LEU A 84 -5.90 5.04 -2.49
N ALA A 85 -5.74 5.56 -3.71
CA ALA A 85 -4.90 6.72 -3.97
C ALA A 85 -5.40 7.96 -3.22
N TRP A 86 -6.72 8.20 -3.21
CA TRP A 86 -7.35 9.23 -2.39
C TRP A 86 -7.13 9.00 -0.89
N TRP A 87 -7.39 7.79 -0.41
CA TRP A 87 -7.27 7.44 1.01
C TRP A 87 -5.84 7.63 1.52
N VAL A 88 -4.84 7.15 0.78
CA VAL A 88 -3.41 7.34 1.10
C VAL A 88 -3.04 8.82 1.09
N ARG A 89 -3.52 9.59 0.10
CA ARG A 89 -3.28 11.04 0.05
C ARG A 89 -3.84 11.74 1.28
N ASP A 90 -5.06 11.42 1.70
CA ASP A 90 -5.71 12.07 2.84
C ASP A 90 -5.05 11.67 4.17
N TRP A 91 -4.63 10.41 4.31
CA TRP A 91 -3.75 9.99 5.41
C TRP A 91 -2.42 10.74 5.39
N GLY A 92 -1.76 10.88 4.24
CA GLY A 92 -0.53 11.66 4.12
C GLY A 92 -0.72 13.14 4.50
N ARG A 93 -1.82 13.77 4.09
CA ARG A 93 -2.17 15.17 4.45
C ARG A 93 -2.37 15.37 5.96
N SER A 94 -2.68 14.31 6.70
CA SER A 94 -2.79 14.35 8.16
C SER A 94 -1.45 14.29 8.89
N GLY A 95 -0.32 14.29 8.15
CA GLY A 95 1.03 14.24 8.71
C GLY A 95 1.56 12.82 8.92
N ARG A 96 0.83 11.80 8.45
CA ARG A 96 1.25 10.40 8.54
C ARG A 96 2.28 10.08 7.45
N GLU A 97 3.27 9.29 7.82
CA GLU A 97 4.35 8.84 6.96
C GLU A 97 3.87 7.65 6.12
N ILE A 98 3.05 7.92 5.10
CA ILE A 98 2.44 6.92 4.24
C ILE A 98 2.67 7.25 2.76
N GLN A 99 2.77 6.22 1.92
CA GLN A 99 2.76 6.36 0.47
C GLN A 99 2.08 5.19 -0.23
N MET A 100 1.73 5.41 -1.50
CA MET A 100 1.33 4.37 -2.42
C MET A 100 2.25 4.42 -3.64
N ARG A 101 2.76 3.28 -4.07
CA ARG A 101 3.61 3.21 -5.28
C ARG A 101 3.28 1.99 -6.14
N PRO A 102 3.32 2.11 -7.47
CA PRO A 102 3.27 0.95 -8.35
C PRO A 102 4.59 0.16 -8.29
N MET A 103 4.50 -1.13 -8.53
CA MET A 103 5.65 -1.99 -8.82
C MET A 103 5.28 -2.96 -9.95
N ALA A 104 6.20 -3.10 -10.89
CA ALA A 104 6.13 -4.09 -11.95
C ALA A 104 7.54 -4.54 -12.29
N LEU A 105 7.66 -5.79 -12.75
CA LEU A 105 8.88 -6.28 -13.37
C LEU A 105 9.11 -5.63 -14.75
N PRO A 106 10.34 -5.68 -15.29
CA PRO A 106 10.63 -5.18 -16.63
C PRO A 106 9.65 -5.74 -17.68
N PRO A 107 9.22 -4.93 -18.68
CA PRO A 107 8.25 -5.34 -19.70
C PRO A 107 8.55 -6.67 -20.39
N GLN A 108 9.84 -6.97 -20.53
CA GLN A 108 10.37 -8.20 -21.12
C GLN A 108 11.57 -8.69 -20.31
N GLY A 109 11.52 -9.96 -19.90
CA GLY A 109 12.68 -10.71 -19.39
C GLY A 109 13.02 -11.82 -20.39
N TYR A 110 12.93 -13.08 -19.95
CA TYR A 110 12.91 -14.23 -20.87
C TYR A 110 11.59 -14.33 -21.66
N GLU A 111 10.48 -13.83 -21.10
CA GLU A 111 9.16 -13.74 -21.73
C GLU A 111 8.59 -12.31 -21.60
N ILE A 112 7.49 -12.03 -22.31
CA ILE A 112 6.70 -10.80 -22.16
C ILE A 112 5.98 -10.83 -20.81
N GLN A 113 6.18 -9.80 -19.99
CA GLN A 113 5.63 -9.70 -18.63
C GLN A 113 4.54 -8.62 -18.50
N LEU A 114 4.46 -7.69 -19.47
CA LEU A 114 3.43 -6.66 -19.50
C LEU A 114 2.04 -7.26 -19.35
N GLY A 115 1.24 -6.65 -18.47
CA GLY A 115 -0.10 -7.13 -18.16
C GLY A 115 -0.14 -8.34 -17.23
N ARG A 116 0.95 -8.69 -16.53
CA ARG A 116 0.95 -9.79 -15.53
C ARG A 116 1.52 -9.40 -14.17
N THR A 117 2.42 -8.42 -14.12
CA THR A 117 3.28 -8.18 -12.95
C THR A 117 2.98 -6.91 -12.19
N LEU A 118 2.00 -6.11 -12.64
CA LEU A 118 1.63 -4.87 -11.96
C LEU A 118 0.97 -5.18 -10.62
N LYS A 119 1.52 -4.56 -9.58
CA LYS A 119 0.97 -4.49 -8.23
C LYS A 119 1.20 -3.11 -7.64
N PHE A 120 0.57 -2.84 -6.52
CA PHE A 120 0.73 -1.59 -5.77
C PHE A 120 1.13 -1.90 -4.34
N PHE A 121 2.08 -1.13 -3.83
CA PHE A 121 2.41 -1.14 -2.41
C PHE A 121 1.79 0.07 -1.74
N ILE A 122 1.13 -0.16 -0.62
CA ILE A 122 0.79 0.87 0.36
C ILE A 122 1.78 0.69 1.51
N GLU A 123 2.56 1.73 1.77
CA GLU A 123 3.69 1.69 2.70
C GLU A 123 3.47 2.72 3.79
N TYR A 124 3.48 2.28 5.04
CA TYR A 124 3.41 3.14 6.22
C TYR A 124 4.67 2.94 7.06
N PHE A 125 5.31 4.04 7.44
CA PHE A 125 6.49 4.05 8.28
C PHE A 125 6.08 4.36 9.73
N VAL A 126 6.11 3.36 10.60
CA VAL A 126 5.76 3.48 12.02
C VAL A 126 7.04 3.63 12.84
N ILE A 127 7.10 4.64 13.70
CA ILE A 127 8.12 4.68 14.75
C ILE A 127 7.61 3.82 15.90
N GLU A 128 8.35 2.75 16.19
CA GLU A 128 8.06 1.81 17.25
C GLU A 128 8.81 2.23 18.51
N THR A 129 8.07 2.66 19.54
CA THR A 129 8.69 3.21 20.76
C THR A 129 9.12 2.14 21.76
N GLU A 130 8.54 0.94 21.67
CA GLU A 130 8.82 -0.22 22.50
C GLU A 130 9.13 -1.45 21.63
N ASN A 131 9.94 -2.40 22.11
CA ASN A 131 10.33 -3.55 21.29
C ASN A 131 9.27 -4.68 21.31
N ASP A 132 8.01 -4.36 21.04
CA ASP A 132 6.88 -5.31 21.10
C ASP A 132 5.86 -5.23 19.93
N TYR A 133 6.10 -4.35 18.95
CA TYR A 133 5.20 -4.09 17.80
C TYR A 133 3.82 -3.51 18.20
N GLY A 134 3.66 -3.01 19.43
CA GLY A 134 2.40 -2.46 19.91
C GLY A 134 1.90 -1.28 19.07
N ASP A 135 2.80 -0.34 18.73
CA ASP A 135 2.47 0.83 17.91
C ASP A 135 2.13 0.40 16.48
N THR A 136 2.93 -0.52 15.92
CA THR A 136 2.68 -1.11 14.60
C THR A 136 1.28 -1.76 14.52
N LEU A 137 0.93 -2.66 15.45
CA LEU A 137 -0.35 -3.36 15.42
C LEU A 137 -1.54 -2.41 15.60
N LYS A 138 -1.38 -1.35 16.39
CA LYS A 138 -2.39 -0.31 16.55
C LYS A 138 -2.62 0.45 15.25
N VAL A 139 -1.55 0.87 14.57
CA VAL A 139 -1.64 1.56 13.27
C VAL A 139 -2.26 0.65 12.22
N VAL A 140 -1.85 -0.62 12.15
CA VAL A 140 -2.44 -1.61 11.22
C VAL A 140 -3.95 -1.74 11.44
N GLN A 141 -4.41 -1.82 12.69
CA GLN A 141 -5.84 -1.87 12.99
C GLN A 141 -6.56 -0.58 12.59
N GLU A 142 -5.98 0.58 12.88
CA GLU A 142 -6.55 1.88 12.47
C GLU A 142 -6.68 1.99 10.95
N MET A 143 -5.69 1.49 10.19
CA MET A 143 -5.77 1.41 8.73
C MET A 143 -6.90 0.49 8.28
N ALA A 144 -7.05 -0.68 8.91
CA ALA A 144 -8.10 -1.65 8.59
C ALA A 144 -9.50 -1.05 8.78
N ASP A 145 -9.74 -0.47 9.96
CA ASP A 145 -11.01 0.16 10.32
C ASP A 145 -11.30 1.32 9.37
N SER A 146 -10.31 2.19 9.13
CA SER A 146 -10.46 3.35 8.25
C SER A 146 -10.82 2.95 6.82
N ILE A 147 -10.18 1.93 6.24
CA ILE A 147 -10.50 1.47 4.89
C ILE A 147 -11.91 0.88 4.85
N ALA A 148 -12.26 0.02 5.81
CA ALA A 148 -13.57 -0.62 5.86
C ALA A 148 -14.71 0.41 6.01
N GLU A 149 -14.56 1.37 6.92
CA GLU A 149 -15.54 2.43 7.18
C GLU A 149 -15.71 3.38 5.98
N ASN A 150 -14.60 3.80 5.36
CA ASN A 150 -14.67 4.64 4.16
C ASN A 150 -15.27 3.88 2.99
N PHE A 151 -14.89 2.62 2.78
CA PHE A 151 -15.46 1.81 1.71
C PHE A 151 -16.97 1.66 1.87
N GLN A 152 -17.44 1.40 3.09
CA GLN A 152 -18.88 1.38 3.39
C GLN A 152 -19.55 2.73 3.13
N SER A 153 -18.91 3.84 3.54
CA SER A 153 -19.45 5.19 3.38
C SER A 153 -19.54 5.64 1.92
N TYR A 154 -18.62 5.17 1.08
CA TYR A 154 -18.57 5.49 -0.35
C TYR A 154 -19.11 4.37 -1.25
N GLN A 155 -19.84 3.41 -0.71
CA GLN A 155 -20.36 2.27 -1.48
C GLN A 155 -21.18 2.71 -2.72
N GLU A 156 -21.99 3.77 -2.59
CA GLU A 156 -22.77 4.32 -3.70
C GLU A 156 -21.87 4.80 -4.86
N CYS A 157 -20.66 5.30 -4.59
CA CYS A 157 -19.70 5.73 -5.60
C CYS A 157 -19.12 4.54 -6.39
N PHE A 158 -19.02 3.36 -5.78
CA PHE A 158 -18.62 2.13 -6.47
C PHE A 158 -19.76 1.54 -7.29
N GLU A 159 -21.01 1.66 -6.82
CA GLU A 159 -22.20 1.18 -7.51
C GLU A 159 -22.58 2.08 -8.69
N ASN A 160 -22.35 3.38 -8.58
CA ASN A 160 -22.67 4.40 -9.58
C ASN A 160 -21.46 5.31 -9.85
N PRO A 161 -20.36 4.77 -10.42
CA PRO A 161 -19.16 5.56 -10.66
C PRO A 161 -19.43 6.67 -11.68
N ALA A 162 -18.75 7.80 -11.52
CA ALA A 162 -18.80 8.88 -12.48
C ALA A 162 -18.28 8.41 -13.86
N GLU A 163 -18.94 8.84 -14.93
CA GLU A 163 -18.45 8.60 -16.28
C GLU A 163 -17.25 9.51 -16.57
N PHE A 164 -16.21 8.95 -17.18
CA PHE A 164 -15.09 9.74 -17.66
C PHE A 164 -15.52 10.60 -18.85
N THR A 165 -15.59 11.92 -18.65
CA THR A 165 -16.03 12.89 -19.67
C THR A 165 -14.88 13.50 -20.47
N GLY A 166 -13.62 13.18 -20.15
CA GLY A 166 -12.43 13.66 -20.86
C GLY A 166 -11.78 14.92 -20.28
N ASP A 167 -12.34 15.52 -19.22
CA ASP A 167 -11.81 16.73 -18.59
C ASP A 167 -11.33 16.40 -17.16
N ILE A 168 -10.02 16.50 -16.91
CA ILE A 168 -9.37 16.07 -15.66
C ILE A 168 -8.90 17.27 -14.81
N GLU A 169 -8.82 18.48 -15.38
CA GLU A 169 -8.11 19.60 -14.75
C GLU A 169 -8.95 20.47 -13.78
N SER A 170 -10.11 20.01 -13.31
CA SER A 170 -10.96 20.82 -12.43
C SER A 170 -11.63 20.07 -11.28
N ILE A 171 -10.87 19.25 -10.54
CA ILE A 171 -11.34 18.60 -9.30
C ILE A 171 -10.36 18.87 -8.14
#